data_AF-A0A843HBT3-F1
#
_entry.id   AF-A0A843HBT3-F1
#
_cell.length_a   1.000
_cell.length_b   1.000
_cell.length_c   1.000
_cell.angle_alpha   90.00
_cell.angle_beta   90.00
_cell.angle_gamma   90.00
#
_symmetry.space_group_name_H-M   'P 1'
#
loop_
_entity.id
_entity.type
_entity.pdbx_description
1 polymer ?
#
loop_
_entity_poly.entity_id
_entity_poly.type
_entity_poly.pdbx_seq_one_letter_code
_entity_poly.pdbx_strand_id
1 'polypeptide(L)' 'MARKDKKTLPASGAGIVRFFDDETSGMKITPNQVVIATIIIALICIALRFTVNVGY' A
#
# COMPACT_ATOMS: atom_id res chain seq x y z
N MET A 1 3.68 -39.97 14.67
CA MET A 1 3.66 -38.84 13.71
C MET A 1 2.77 -37.75 14.26
N ALA A 2 3.33 -36.54 14.41
CA ALA A 2 2.83 -35.46 15.25
C ALA A 2 1.44 -34.93 14.87
N ARG A 3 0.52 -34.90 15.85
CA ARG A 3 -0.70 -34.09 15.76
C ARG A 3 -0.28 -32.64 15.94
N LYS A 4 -0.53 -31.81 14.94
CA LYS A 4 -0.22 -30.39 14.94
C LYS A 4 -1.22 -29.71 15.87
N ASP A 5 -0.86 -29.58 17.14
CA ASP A 5 -1.64 -28.89 18.15
C ASP A 5 -1.92 -27.47 17.66
N LYS A 6 -3.19 -27.21 17.31
CA LYS A 6 -3.69 -25.86 17.09
C LYS A 6 -3.60 -25.19 18.45
N LYS A 7 -2.52 -24.47 18.69
CA LYS A 7 -2.30 -23.65 19.87
C LYS A 7 -3.42 -22.62 19.90
N THR A 8 -4.52 -22.95 20.57
CA THR A 8 -5.58 -22.02 20.96
C THR A 8 -4.91 -20.98 21.83
N LEU A 9 -4.58 -19.84 21.23
CA LEU A 9 -4.07 -18.69 21.94
C LEU A 9 -5.13 -18.26 22.97
N PRO A 10 -4.73 -17.90 24.20
CA PRO A 10 -5.67 -17.53 25.25
C PRO A 10 -6.58 -16.39 24.79
N ALA A 11 -7.88 -16.53 25.06
CA ALA A 11 -8.94 -15.64 24.59
C ALA A 11 -8.75 -14.16 24.99
N SER A 12 -7.90 -13.87 25.99
CA SER A 12 -7.56 -12.51 26.42
C SER A 12 -6.67 -11.73 25.43
N GLY A 13 -5.95 -12.41 24.53
CA GLY A 13 -5.11 -11.77 23.50
C GLY A 13 -5.82 -11.61 22.15
N ALA A 14 -6.90 -12.36 21.91
CA ALA A 14 -7.57 -12.48 20.61
C ALA A 14 -8.20 -11.18 20.11
N GLY A 15 -8.64 -10.29 21.03
CA GLY A 15 -9.14 -8.97 20.68
C GLY A 15 -8.05 -8.08 20.11
N ILE A 16 -6.91 -7.97 20.81
CA ILE A 16 -5.76 -7.16 20.38
C ILE A 16 -5.22 -7.62 19.02
N VAL A 17 -5.07 -8.93 18.78
CA VAL A 17 -4.55 -9.41 17.49
C VAL A 17 -5.52 -9.15 16.34
N ARG A 18 -6.84 -9.15 16.58
CA ARG A 18 -7.84 -8.77 15.59
C ARG A 18 -7.90 -7.26 15.36
N PHE A 19 -7.77 -6.46 16.42
CA PHE A 19 -7.66 -5.01 16.30
C PHE A 19 -6.47 -4.66 15.41
N PHE A 20 -5.30 -5.26 15.64
CA PHE A 20 -4.11 -5.04 14.78
C PHE A 20 -4.20 -5.65 13.38
N ASP A 21 -5.04 -6.68 13.15
CA ASP A 21 -5.25 -7.24 11.80
C ASP A 21 -6.15 -6.33 10.96
N ASP A 22 -7.21 -5.78 11.56
CA ASP A 22 -8.18 -4.90 10.90
C ASP A 22 -7.57 -3.55 10.47
N GLU A 23 -6.64 -2.96 11.26
CA GLU A 23 -6.00 -1.68 10.87
C GLU A 23 -5.08 -1.81 9.64
N THR A 24 -4.70 -3.04 9.26
CA THR A 24 -3.81 -3.31 8.12
C THR A 24 -4.56 -3.61 6.82
N SER A 25 -5.89 -3.59 6.84
CA SER A 25 -6.76 -3.72 5.66
C SER A 25 -6.94 -2.42 4.89
N GLY A 26 -6.01 -1.46 5.09
CA GLY A 26 -5.87 -0.33 4.18
C GLY A 26 -5.58 -0.83 2.76
N MET A 27 -6.07 -0.09 1.76
CA MET A 27 -5.79 -0.37 0.35
C MET A 27 -4.28 -0.52 0.17
N LYS A 28 -3.80 -1.75 0.00
CA LYS A 28 -2.37 -2.08 -0.11
C LYS A 28 -1.88 -1.59 -1.46
N ILE A 29 -1.61 -0.30 -1.56
CA ILE A 29 -0.96 0.28 -2.73
C ILE A 29 0.45 -0.28 -2.75
N THR A 30 0.75 -1.06 -3.78
CA THR A 30 2.10 -1.61 -3.95
C THR A 30 3.05 -0.43 -4.24
N PRO A 31 4.25 -0.37 -3.63
CA PRO A 31 5.20 0.73 -3.86
C PRO A 31 5.47 0.99 -5.35
N ASN A 32 5.44 -0.06 -6.17
CA ASN A 32 5.59 0.02 -7.62
C ASN A 32 4.50 0.88 -8.30
N GLN A 33 3.25 0.83 -7.82
CA GLN A 33 2.15 1.64 -8.36
C GLN A 33 2.37 3.13 -8.08
N VAL A 34 2.91 3.47 -6.91
CA VAL A 34 3.24 4.85 -6.53
C VAL A 34 4.33 5.40 -7.46
N VAL A 35 5.39 4.62 -7.69
CA VAL A 35 6.49 5.02 -8.57
C VAL A 35 6.01 5.28 -9.99
N ILE A 36 5.17 4.40 -10.54
CA ILE A 36 4.60 4.57 -11.88
C ILE A 36 3.74 5.83 -11.96
N ALA A 37 2.88 6.07 -10.95
CA ALA A 37 2.04 7.26 -10.90
C ALA A 37 2.88 8.55 -10.86
N THR A 38 3.95 8.57 -10.07
CA THR A 38 4.87 9.72 -9.99
C THR A 38 5.55 10.01 -11.32
N ILE A 39 6.02 8.98 -12.03
CA ILE A 39 6.67 9.14 -13.35
C ILE A 39 5.71 9.73 -14.37
N ILE A 40 4.46 9.25 -14.41
CA ILE A 40 3.44 9.77 -15.34
C ILE A 40 3.19 11.25 -15.09
N ILE A 41 3.01 11.64 -13.82
CA ILE A 41 2.78 13.04 -13.45
C ILE A 41 3.99 13.91 -13.84
N ALA A 42 5.21 13.44 -13.59
CA ALA A 42 6.42 14.17 -13.96
C ALA A 42 6.52 14.42 -15.47
N LEU A 43 6.20 13.41 -16.28
CA LEU A 43 6.19 13.55 -17.75
C LEU A 43 5.14 14.56 -18.22
N ILE A 44 3.95 14.55 -17.62
CA ILE A 44 2.90 15.53 -17.93
C ILE A 44 3.36 16.95 -17.55
N CYS A 45 3.97 17.14 -16.38
CA CYS A 45 4.50 18.43 -15.97
C CYS A 45 5.57 18.96 -16.95
N ILE A 46 6.48 18.09 -17.40
CA ILE A 46 7.52 18.46 -18.36
C ILE A 46 6.91 18.80 -19.73
N ALA A 47 6.01 17.96 -20.24
CA ALA A 47 5.34 18.17 -21.51
C ALA A 47 4.53 19.47 -21.51
N LEU A 48 3.77 19.72 -20.44
CA LEU A 48 3.01 20.96 -20.28
C LEU A 48 3.95 22.17 -20.20
N ARG A 49 5.02 22.09 -19.41
CA ARG A 49 6.02 23.16 -19.31
C ARG A 49 6.65 23.46 -20.66
N PHE A 50 6.97 22.43 -21.45
CA PHE A 50 7.55 22.59 -22.79
C PHE A 50 6.56 23.23 -23.76
N THR A 51 5.31 22.74 -23.82
CA THR A 51 4.25 23.31 -24.66
C THR A 51 3.97 24.77 -24.30
N VAL A 52 3.91 25.10 -23.01
CA VAL A 52 3.68 26.48 -22.55
C VAL A 52 4.89 27.37 -22.85
N ASN A 53 6.12 26.86 -22.76
CA ASN A 53 7.34 27.62 -23.06
C ASN A 53 7.60 27.83 -24.56
N VAL A 54 7.03 26.99 -25.44
CA VAL A 54 7.14 27.10 -26.90
C VAL A 54 6.14 28.08 -27.52
N GLY A 55 5.06 28.41 -26.78
CA GLY A 55 3.96 29.25 -27.26
C GLY A 55 4.11 30.75 -27.00
N TYR A 56 5.21 31.20 -26.41
CA TYR A 56 5.58 32.62 -26.23
C TYR A 56 6.78 32.96 -27.12
#